data_AF-A0A7X9AX10-F1
#
_entry.id   AF-A0A7X9AX10-F1
#
_cell.length_a   1.000
_cell.length_b   1.000
_cell.length_c   1.000
_cell.angle_alpha   90.00
_cell.angle_beta   90.00
_cell.angle_gamma   90.00
#
_symmetry.space_group_name_H-M   'P 1'
#
loop_
_entity.id
_entity.type
_entity.pdbx_description
1 polymer ?
#
loop_
_entity_poly.entity_id
_entity_poly.type
_entity_poly.pdbx_seq_one_letter_code
_entity_poly.pdbx_strand_id
1 'polypeptide(L)'
;VSALQVASIANFNGAGDFVGLQIASVNINQGESVGMQIGLFNQADAMSGVQLGLVNKCRDCQGMQLGLFNFISNSTLPFMVFLNLGL
;
A
#
# COMPACT_ATOMS: atom_id res chain seq x y z
N VAL A 1 -17.75 -1.49 3.03
CA VAL A 1 -16.65 -2.31 3.56
C VAL A 1 -16.17 -3.22 2.44
N SER A 2 -15.06 -2.87 1.80
CA SER A 2 -14.64 -3.50 0.54
C SER A 2 -13.67 -4.64 0.81
N ALA A 3 -14.18 -5.86 0.98
CA ALA A 3 -13.36 -7.02 1.35
C ALA A 3 -12.34 -7.46 0.27
N LEU A 4 -12.65 -7.25 -1.01
CA LEU A 4 -11.81 -7.61 -2.14
C LEU A 4 -11.99 -6.63 -3.30
N GLN A 5 -10.90 -6.10 -3.85
CA GLN A 5 -10.87 -5.34 -5.09
C GLN A 5 -9.82 -5.93 -6.03
N VAL A 6 -10.26 -6.32 -7.23
CA VAL A 6 -9.37 -6.89 -8.24
C VAL A 6 -9.59 -6.14 -9.54
N ALA A 7 -8.50 -5.62 -10.11
CA ALA A 7 -8.50 -4.98 -11.40
C ALA A 7 -7.25 -5.39 -12.19
N SER A 8 -7.34 -5.45 -13.51
CA SER A 8 -6.17 -5.72 -14.37
C SER A 8 -5.20 -4.53 -14.36
N ILE A 9 -5.73 -3.32 -14.44
CA ILE A 9 -4.94 -2.09 -14.58
C ILE A 9 -4.79 -1.39 -13.23
N ALA A 10 -5.88 -0.86 -12.67
CA ALA A 10 -5.78 -0.06 -11.47
C ALA A 10 -7.01 -0.13 -10.55
N ASN A 11 -6.74 -0.10 -9.25
CA ASN A 11 -7.74 0.20 -8.21
C ASN A 11 -7.52 1.63 -7.71
N PHE A 12 -8.61 2.39 -7.61
CA PHE A 12 -8.60 3.73 -7.05
C PHE A 12 -9.64 3.83 -5.95
N ASN A 13 -9.20 4.17 -4.75
CA ASN A 13 -10.08 4.59 -3.67
C ASN A 13 -9.73 6.04 -3.32
N GLY A 14 -10.75 6.90 -3.31
CA GLY A 14 -10.62 8.29 -2.91
C GLY A 14 -10.39 8.43 -1.41
N ALA A 15 -11.01 9.43 -0.78
CA ALA A 15 -10.94 9.65 0.67
C ALA A 15 -11.72 8.61 1.51
N GLY A 16 -12.26 7.56 0.89
CA GLY A 16 -13.00 6.52 1.59
C GLY A 16 -12.07 5.43 2.11
N ASP A 17 -12.41 4.89 3.28
CA ASP A 17 -11.62 3.83 3.89
C ASP A 17 -11.79 2.51 3.15
N PHE A 18 -10.69 1.79 2.99
CA PHE A 18 -10.65 0.47 2.39
C PHE A 18 -10.19 -0.56 3.42
N VAL A 19 -10.91 -1.68 3.52
CA VAL A 19 -10.56 -2.78 4.43
C VAL A 19 -10.69 -4.10 3.69
N GLY A 20 -9.57 -4.72 3.31
CA GLY A 20 -9.57 -5.98 2.58
C GLY A 20 -8.29 -6.26 1.76
N LEU A 21 -8.46 -7.04 0.70
CA LEU A 21 -7.41 -7.38 -0.27
C LEU A 21 -7.58 -6.56 -1.56
N GLN A 22 -6.52 -5.89 -2.02
CA GLN A 22 -6.46 -5.25 -3.34
C GLN A 22 -5.42 -5.92 -4.21
N ILE A 23 -5.81 -6.25 -5.45
CA ILE A 23 -4.90 -6.79 -6.46
C ILE A 23 -5.11 -6.01 -7.75
N ALA A 24 -4.08 -5.29 -8.19
CA ALA A 24 -4.04 -4.63 -9.50
C ALA A 24 -2.61 -4.29 -9.89
N SER A 25 -2.36 -3.94 -11.15
CA SER A 25 -1.04 -3.44 -11.54
C SER A 25 -0.68 -2.15 -10.78
N VAL A 26 -1.67 -1.29 -10.53
CA VAL A 26 -1.55 -0.06 -9.76
C VAL A 26 -2.65 0.02 -8.70
N ASN A 27 -2.30 0.17 -7.43
CA ASN A 27 -3.28 0.43 -6.37
C ASN A 27 -3.03 1.83 -5.79
N ILE A 28 -4.07 2.68 -5.78
CA ILE A 28 -4.01 4.03 -5.19
C ILE A 28 -5.14 4.21 -4.20
N ASN A 29 -4.78 4.52 -2.95
CA ASN A 29 -5.70 4.79 -1.87
C ASN A 29 -5.36 6.15 -1.23
N GLN A 30 -6.32 7.07 -1.22
CA GLN A 30 -6.13 8.40 -0.62
C GLN A 30 -6.60 8.47 0.85
N GLY A 31 -7.48 7.55 1.27
CA GLY A 31 -7.93 7.40 2.66
C GLY A 31 -7.14 6.34 3.43
N GLU A 32 -7.70 5.86 4.54
CA GLU A 32 -7.12 4.76 5.29
C GLU A 32 -7.31 3.43 4.55
N SER A 33 -6.26 2.62 4.52
CA SER A 33 -6.29 1.26 3.98
C SER A 33 -5.84 0.26 5.02
N VAL A 34 -6.66 -0.75 5.26
CA VAL A 34 -6.35 -1.86 6.17
C VAL A 34 -6.38 -3.18 5.39
N GLY A 35 -5.30 -3.95 5.45
CA GLY A 35 -5.24 -5.29 4.85
C GLY A 35 -4.03 -5.51 3.95
N MET A 36 -4.24 -5.98 2.72
CA MET A 36 -3.15 -6.34 1.82
C MET A 36 -3.32 -5.73 0.43
N GLN A 37 -2.25 -5.15 -0.12
CA GLN A 37 -2.20 -4.61 -1.48
C GLN A 37 -1.13 -5.35 -2.27
N ILE A 38 -1.49 -5.86 -3.45
CA ILE A 38 -0.60 -6.55 -4.37
C ILE A 38 -0.63 -5.84 -5.72
N GLY A 39 0.53 -5.43 -6.21
CA GLY A 39 0.63 -4.76 -7.50
C GLY A 39 2.05 -4.44 -7.93
N LEU A 40 2.23 -3.85 -9.11
CA LEU A 40 3.54 -3.32 -9.50
C LEU A 40 3.84 -2.03 -8.74
N PHE A 41 2.80 -1.19 -8.57
CA PHE A 41 2.87 0.06 -7.84
C PHE A 41 1.74 0.14 -6.82
N ASN A 42 2.07 0.31 -5.55
CA ASN A 42 1.12 0.54 -4.48
C ASN A 42 1.36 1.91 -3.86
N GLN A 43 0.29 2.69 -3.73
CA GLN A 43 0.29 3.99 -3.06
C GLN A 43 -0.87 4.07 -2.09
N ALA A 44 -0.57 4.40 -0.84
CA ALA A 44 -1.57 4.65 0.19
C ALA A 44 -1.20 5.90 0.99
N ASP A 45 -2.18 6.67 1.44
CA ASP A 45 -1.90 7.75 2.37
C ASP A 45 -1.61 7.17 3.77
N ALA A 46 -2.58 6.45 4.33
CA ALA A 46 -2.40 5.64 5.52
C ALA A 46 -2.62 4.15 5.20
N MET A 47 -1.68 3.29 5.61
CA MET A 47 -1.75 1.84 5.39
C MET A 47 -1.47 1.07 6.67
N SER A 48 -2.41 0.23 7.10
CA SER A 48 -2.21 -0.79 8.13
C SER A 48 -2.23 -2.18 7.51
N GLY A 49 -1.08 -2.86 7.47
CA GLY A 49 -0.97 -4.22 6.93
C GLY A 49 0.20 -4.42 5.97
N VAL A 50 -0.03 -5.10 4.83
CA VAL A 50 1.04 -5.57 3.94
C VAL A 50 0.91 -4.99 2.53
N GLN A 51 1.98 -4.42 2.00
CA GLN A 51 2.08 -4.02 0.58
C GLN A 51 3.12 -4.88 -0.13
N LEU A 52 2.72 -5.54 -1.21
CA LEU A 52 3.59 -6.36 -2.06
C LEU A 52 3.66 -5.73 -3.45
N GLY A 53 4.85 -5.34 -3.89
CA GLY A 53 5.00 -4.81 -5.25
C GLY A 53 6.41 -4.44 -5.66
N LEU A 54 6.58 -3.87 -6.85
CA LEU A 54 7.90 -3.35 -7.24
C LEU A 54 8.18 -2.03 -6.53
N VAL A 55 7.18 -1.16 -6.46
CA VAL A 55 7.24 0.12 -5.77
C VAL A 55 6.08 0.21 -4.79
N ASN A 56 6.41 0.42 -3.51
CA ASN A 56 5.43 0.68 -2.47
C ASN A 56 5.68 2.09 -1.92
N LYS A 57 4.62 2.88 -1.78
CA LYS A 57 4.68 4.24 -1.26
C LYS A 57 3.57 4.46 -0.25
N CYS A 58 3.95 4.90 0.93
CA CYS A 58 3.00 5.25 1.98
C CYS A 58 3.42 6.52 2.69
N ARG A 59 2.46 7.34 3.15
CA ARG A 59 2.78 8.44 4.06
C ARG A 59 2.94 7.89 5.46
N ASP A 60 1.90 7.27 5.98
CA ASP A 60 1.82 6.66 7.31
C ASP A 60 1.57 5.16 7.19
N CYS A 61 2.60 4.35 7.41
CA CYS A 61 2.53 2.90 7.25
C CYS A 61 2.69 2.23 8.61
N GLN A 62 1.75 1.38 8.99
CA GLN A 62 1.84 0.50 10.14
C GLN A 62 1.78 -0.96 9.64
N GLY A 63 2.95 -1.58 9.46
CA GLY A 63 3.05 -2.92 8.90
C GLY A 63 4.27 -3.10 8.01
N MET A 64 4.14 -3.89 6.94
CA MET A 64 5.26 -4.33 6.12
C MET A 64 5.07 -3.99 4.66
N GLN A 65 6.11 -3.44 4.04
CA GLN A 65 6.21 -3.29 2.59
C GLN A 65 7.29 -4.23 2.08
N LEU A 66 6.95 -5.06 1.10
CA LEU A 66 7.88 -5.91 0.38
C LEU A 66 7.92 -5.46 -1.07
N GLY A 67 9.11 -5.09 -1.52
CA GLY A 67 9.29 -4.61 -2.88
C GLY A 67 10.67 -4.11 -3.20
N LEU A 68 10.95 -3.87 -4.48
CA LEU A 68 12.26 -3.34 -4.90
C LEU A 68 12.50 -1.95 -4.31
N PHE A 69 11.48 -1.10 -4.28
CA PHE A 69 11.57 0.24 -3.72
C PHE A 69 10.40 0.49 -2.78
N ASN A 70 10.69 0.77 -1.51
CA ASN A 70 9.68 0.99 -0.48
C ASN A 70 9.90 2.36 0.16
N PHE A 71 8.86 3.18 0.18
CA PHE A 71 8.90 4.53 0.72
C PHE A 71 7.85 4.71 1.81
N ILE A 72 8.28 5.18 2.98
CA ILE A 72 7.40 5.53 4.11
C ILE A 72 7.75 6.95 4.55
N SER A 73 6.91 7.92 4.23
CA SER A 73 7.28 9.34 4.41
C SER A 73 7.45 9.70 5.89
N ASN A 74 6.65 9.11 6.76
CA ASN A 74 6.61 9.43 8.19
C ASN A 74 7.27 8.35 9.07
N SER A 75 8.35 7.73 8.57
CA SER A 75 9.13 6.72 9.30
C SER A 75 10.58 7.18 9.50
N THR A 76 11.22 6.64 10.54
CA THR A 76 12.66 6.80 10.79
C THR A 76 13.51 6.34 9.60
N LEU A 77 13.02 5.36 8.84
CA LEU A 77 13.66 4.83 7.63
C LEU A 77 12.76 5.09 6.41
N PRO A 78 12.88 6.27 5.78
CA PRO A 78 11.93 6.70 4.76
C PRO A 78 12.05 5.95 3.44
N PHE A 79 13.18 5.29 3.19
CA PHE A 79 13.42 4.48 2.00
C PHE A 79 14.19 3.21 2.34
N MET A 80 13.70 2.07 1.83
CA MET A 80 14.40 0.79 1.89
C MET A 80 14.14 -0.07 0.65
N VAL A 81 15.09 -0.95 0.36
CA VAL A 81 15.02 -1.95 -0.72
C VAL A 81 14.64 -3.31 -0.12
N PHE A 82 13.88 -4.10 -0.88
CA PHE A 82 13.34 -5.43 -0.54
C PHE A 82 12.30 -5.45 0.56
N LEU A 83 12.56 -4.84 1.71
CA LEU A 83 11.67 -4.84 2.86
C LEU A 83 11.74 -3.50 3.60
N ASN A 84 10.59 -2.94 3.94
CA ASN A 84 10.48 -1.80 4.86
C ASN A 84 9.39 -2.07 5.90
N LEU A 85 9.67 -1.77 7.16
CA LEU A 85 8.73 -1.92 8.27
C LEU A 85 8.29 -0.53 8.72
N GLY A 86 6.99 -0.29 8.62
CA GLY A 86 6.34 0.86 9.21
C GLY A 86 5.92 0.52 10.63
N LEU A 87 6.40 1.29 11.60
CA LEU A 87 6.10 1.16 13.03
C LEU A 87 5.05 2.19 13.44
#